data_AF-A0A9P3F7R8-F1
#
_entry.id   AF-A0A9P3F7R8-F1
#
_cell.length_a   1.000
_cell.length_b   1.000
_cell.length_c   1.000
_cell.angle_alpha   90.00
_cell.angle_beta   90.00
_cell.angle_gamma   90.00
#
_symmetry.space_group_name_H-M   'P 1'
#
loop_
_entity.id
_entity.type
_entity.pdbx_description
1 polymer ?
#
loop_
_entity_poly.entity_id
_entity_poly.type
_entity_poly.pdbx_seq_one_letter_code
_entity_poly.pdbx_strand_id
1 'polypeptide(L)'
;MGPFTSEAEVEEAYNTMQATPGPAAPRSSLGENGQIKQLWRPVEDNKDHTIKVVNKDPGRHAYKTSFTEVMAIQTDIVRISWICQCGRSCCQSSRKHLTPTVRELGGQCPAIVTKTTDIEDAAKNIACVKYLTWGQICLSVSHFSAHPSVQKKLIERMTFYFNEFNNKGDLIA
;
A
#
# COMPACT_ATOMS: atom_id res chain seq x y z
N MET A 1 16.98 -8.29 13.85
CA MET A 1 15.99 -9.15 13.18
C MET A 1 15.64 -10.29 14.12
N GLY A 2 14.35 -10.56 14.31
CA GLY A 2 13.92 -11.77 15.04
C GLY A 2 14.22 -13.04 14.24
N PRO A 3 14.11 -14.23 14.87
CA PRO A 3 14.23 -15.49 14.16
C PRO A 3 13.11 -15.63 13.11
N PHE A 4 13.43 -16.26 11.99
CA PHE A 4 12.41 -16.65 11.00
C PHE A 4 11.58 -17.81 11.55
N THR A 5 10.28 -17.80 11.29
CA THR A 5 9.39 -18.92 11.60
C THR A 5 9.82 -20.16 10.80
N SER A 6 9.90 -21.30 11.48
CA SER A 6 10.21 -22.59 10.88
C SER A 6 9.00 -23.17 10.11
N GLU A 7 9.27 -24.09 9.17
CA GLU A 7 8.21 -24.73 8.39
C GLU A 7 7.23 -25.53 9.28
N ALA A 8 7.74 -26.16 10.34
CA ALA A 8 6.93 -26.89 11.32
C ALA A 8 5.95 -25.98 12.07
N GLU A 9 6.38 -24.78 12.47
CA GLU A 9 5.50 -23.80 13.13
C GLU A 9 4.41 -23.30 12.18
N VAL A 10 4.70 -23.14 10.89
CA VAL A 10 3.72 -22.75 9.87
C VAL A 10 2.68 -23.85 9.66
N GLU A 11 3.10 -25.12 9.59
CA GLU A 11 2.18 -26.26 9.47
C GLU A 11 1.29 -26.41 10.72
N GLU A 12 1.85 -26.26 11.92
CA GLU A 12 1.08 -26.29 13.17
C GLU A 12 0.01 -25.20 13.19
N ALA A 13 0.37 -23.96 12.82
CA ALA A 13 -0.58 -22.86 12.74
C ALA A 13 -1.67 -23.13 11.68
N TYR A 14 -1.31 -23.66 10.52
CA TYR A 14 -2.25 -24.02 9.46
C TYR A 14 -3.24 -25.10 9.93
N ASN A 15 -2.74 -26.17 10.55
CA ASN A 15 -3.56 -27.26 11.07
C ASN A 15 -4.51 -26.78 12.17
N THR A 16 -4.03 -25.90 13.05
CA THR A 16 -4.85 -25.28 14.10
C THR A 16 -5.98 -24.45 13.49
N MET A 17 -5.69 -23.68 12.44
CA MET A 17 -6.71 -22.87 11.74
C MET A 17 -7.77 -23.74 11.08
N GLN A 18 -7.39 -24.87 10.48
CA GLN A 18 -8.33 -25.82 9.85
C GLN A 18 -9.15 -26.62 10.87
N ALA A 19 -8.56 -26.95 12.03
CA ALA A 19 -9.23 -27.67 13.10
C ALA A 19 -10.23 -26.78 13.87
N THR A 20 -10.11 -25.45 13.76
CA THR A 20 -11.02 -24.50 14.40
C THR A 20 -12.35 -24.49 13.65
N PRO A 21 -13.46 -24.98 14.24
CA PRO A 21 -14.72 -25.03 13.54
C PRO A 21 -15.22 -23.62 13.22
N GLY A 22 -15.70 -23.43 11.98
CA GLY A 22 -16.38 -22.22 11.57
C GLY A 22 -17.61 -21.96 12.47
N PRO A 23 -18.08 -20.70 12.59
CA PRO A 23 -19.26 -20.41 13.40
C PRO A 23 -20.48 -21.20 12.90
N ALA A 24 -21.20 -21.85 13.82
CA ALA A 24 -22.35 -22.72 13.53
C ALA A 24 -23.55 -21.99 12.89
N ALA A 25 -23.52 -20.67 12.83
CA ALA A 25 -24.50 -19.80 12.18
C ALA A 25 -23.79 -18.55 11.63
N PRO A 26 -24.33 -17.89 10.57
CA PRO A 26 -23.86 -16.57 10.18
C PRO A 26 -23.95 -15.65 11.40
N ARG A 27 -22.82 -15.05 11.77
CA ARG A 27 -22.76 -14.16 12.93
C ARG A 27 -23.62 -12.94 12.63
N SER A 28 -24.27 -12.39 13.65
CA SER A 28 -24.95 -11.11 13.49
C SER A 28 -23.93 -10.05 13.06
N SER A 29 -24.34 -9.11 12.22
CA SER A 29 -23.48 -8.01 11.76
C SER A 29 -22.84 -7.24 12.92
N LEU A 30 -23.50 -7.22 14.09
CA LEU A 30 -22.98 -6.63 15.33
C LEU A 30 -21.81 -7.41 15.93
N GLY A 31 -21.83 -8.75 15.88
CA GLY A 31 -20.75 -9.60 16.38
C GLY A 31 -19.49 -9.54 15.50
N GLU A 32 -19.67 -9.51 14.17
CA GLU A 32 -18.57 -9.36 13.21
C GLU A 32 -17.93 -7.98 13.29
N ASN A 33 -18.75 -6.92 13.40
CA ASN A 33 -18.27 -5.56 13.64
C ASN A 33 -17.54 -5.42 14.98
N GLY A 34 -17.89 -6.22 15.99
CA GLY A 34 -17.19 -6.27 17.27
C GLY A 34 -15.77 -6.81 17.14
N GLN A 35 -15.58 -7.88 16.37
CA GLN A 35 -14.27 -8.51 16.14
C GLN A 35 -13.36 -7.64 15.29
N ILE A 36 -13.90 -7.02 14.23
CA ILE A 36 -13.14 -6.06 13.41
C ILE A 36 -12.67 -4.89 14.28
N LYS A 37 -13.53 -4.40 15.19
CA LYS A 37 -13.15 -3.36 16.16
C LYS A 37 -12.07 -3.82 17.14
N GLN A 38 -12.06 -5.09 17.54
CA GLN A 38 -11.01 -5.64 18.40
C GLN A 38 -9.66 -5.75 17.70
N LEU A 39 -9.63 -5.96 16.39
CA LEU A 39 -8.40 -5.92 15.58
C LEU A 39 -7.97 -4.47 15.28
N TRP A 40 -8.94 -3.57 15.06
CA TRP A 40 -8.67 -2.17 14.73
C TRP A 40 -8.11 -1.37 15.91
N ARG A 41 -8.71 -1.50 17.10
CA ARG A 41 -8.35 -0.69 18.28
C ARG A 41 -6.88 -0.78 18.67
N PRO A 42 -6.25 -1.96 18.76
CA PRO A 42 -4.83 -2.04 19.06
C PRO A 42 -3.94 -1.33 18.03
N VAL A 43 -4.32 -1.35 16.75
CA VAL A 43 -3.59 -0.64 15.69
C VAL A 43 -3.74 0.87 15.86
N GLU A 44 -4.95 1.34 16.21
CA GLU A 44 -5.24 2.74 16.49
C GLU A 44 -4.50 3.26 17.74
N ASP A 45 -4.60 2.50 18.84
CA ASP A 45 -4.05 2.85 20.14
C ASP A 45 -2.51 2.85 20.12
N ASN A 46 -1.90 2.06 19.22
CA ASN A 46 -0.44 1.94 19.09
C ASN A 46 0.16 2.74 17.91
N LYS A 47 -0.62 3.57 17.20
CA LYS A 47 -0.15 4.32 16.01
C LYS A 47 1.18 5.05 16.25
N ASP A 48 1.26 5.83 17.33
CA ASP A 48 2.45 6.62 17.65
C ASP A 48 3.68 5.76 17.92
N HIS A 49 3.48 4.59 18.53
CA HIS A 49 4.56 3.64 18.77
C HIS A 49 5.05 3.01 17.47
N THR A 50 4.13 2.60 16.60
CA THR A 50 4.46 2.07 15.26
C THR A 50 5.22 3.09 14.43
N ILE A 51 4.80 4.36 14.45
CA ILE A 51 5.50 5.45 13.75
C ILE A 51 6.93 5.60 14.27
N LYS A 52 7.14 5.56 15.60
CA LYS A 52 8.46 5.64 16.21
C LYS A 52 9.37 4.47 15.83
N VAL A 53 8.84 3.24 15.81
CA VAL A 53 9.62 2.04 15.48
C VAL A 53 9.99 2.01 14.00
N VAL A 54 9.03 2.30 13.10
CA VAL A 54 9.26 2.26 11.65
C VAL A 54 10.13 3.43 11.18
N ASN A 55 10.06 4.59 11.83
CA ASN A 55 10.99 5.70 11.55
C ASN A 55 12.45 5.37 11.93
N LYS A 56 12.68 4.28 12.67
CA LYS A 56 14.04 3.79 12.98
C LYS A 56 14.68 3.10 11.77
N ASP A 57 13.90 2.66 10.79
CA ASP A 57 14.41 2.25 9.49
C ASP A 57 14.83 3.49 8.67
N PRO A 58 16.04 3.51 8.09
CA PRO A 58 16.64 4.71 7.52
C PRO A 58 15.81 5.27 6.35
N GLY A 59 15.46 6.56 6.44
CA GLY A 59 14.91 7.36 5.33
C GLY A 59 13.38 7.47 5.24
N ARG A 60 12.64 7.01 6.26
CA ARG A 60 11.17 7.18 6.34
C ARG A 60 10.76 8.40 7.19
N HIS A 61 9.82 9.19 6.66
CA HIS A 61 9.23 10.35 7.35
C HIS A 61 7.95 9.94 8.08
N ALA A 62 7.64 10.56 9.23
CA ALA A 62 6.50 10.18 10.08
C ALA A 62 5.15 10.18 9.33
N TYR A 63 4.91 11.18 8.48
CA TYR A 63 3.71 11.23 7.64
C TYR A 63 3.60 10.05 6.68
N LYS A 64 4.73 9.62 6.09
CA LYS A 64 4.77 8.48 5.16
C LYS A 64 4.37 7.21 5.89
N THR A 65 4.89 7.02 7.10
CA THR A 65 4.62 5.85 7.95
C THR A 65 3.14 5.76 8.34
N SER A 66 2.50 6.87 8.70
CA SER A 66 1.06 6.89 8.99
C SER A 66 0.21 6.50 7.77
N PHE A 67 0.55 7.02 6.59
CA PHE A 67 -0.23 6.75 5.38
C PHE A 67 0.01 5.35 4.82
N THR A 68 1.24 4.83 4.81
CA THR A 68 1.53 3.55 4.14
C THR A 68 1.52 2.33 5.04
N GLU A 69 1.78 2.47 6.34
CA GLU A 69 1.82 1.30 7.23
C GLU A 69 0.54 1.23 8.05
N VAL A 70 0.20 2.32 8.75
CA VAL A 70 -0.99 2.33 9.61
C VAL A 70 -2.27 2.21 8.80
N MET A 71 -2.45 3.05 7.78
CA MET A 71 -3.65 2.93 6.94
C MET A 71 -3.67 1.64 6.12
N ALA A 72 -2.52 1.13 5.65
CA ALA A 72 -2.48 -0.13 4.91
C ALA A 72 -2.87 -1.31 5.79
N ILE A 73 -2.31 -1.42 7.01
CA ILE A 73 -2.70 -2.44 7.99
C ILE A 73 -4.19 -2.31 8.33
N GLN A 74 -4.68 -1.09 8.48
CA GLN A 74 -6.11 -0.82 8.71
C GLN A 74 -7.00 -1.26 7.56
N THR A 75 -6.58 -1.07 6.30
CA THR A 75 -7.27 -1.62 5.14
C THR A 75 -7.08 -3.13 4.99
N ASP A 76 -5.95 -3.68 5.45
CA ASP A 76 -5.63 -5.10 5.33
C ASP A 76 -6.34 -5.96 6.40
N ILE A 77 -6.73 -5.38 7.54
CA ILE A 77 -7.72 -5.98 8.45
C ILE A 77 -9.02 -6.31 7.67
N VAL A 78 -9.26 -5.62 6.56
CA VAL A 78 -10.40 -5.83 5.67
C VAL A 78 -10.04 -6.66 4.42
N ARG A 79 -8.76 -6.75 3.99
CA ARG A 79 -8.32 -7.43 2.73
C ARG A 79 -6.85 -7.89 2.77
N ILE A 80 -6.43 -8.81 1.88
CA ILE A 80 -5.01 -9.23 1.80
C ILE A 80 -4.41 -8.81 0.46
N SER A 81 -3.22 -8.20 0.48
CA SER A 81 -2.49 -7.69 -0.69
C SER A 81 -1.16 -8.45 -0.96
N TRP A 82 -0.78 -8.67 -2.23
CA TRP A 82 0.47 -9.38 -2.63
C TRP A 82 1.08 -8.85 -3.95
N ILE A 83 2.41 -8.93 -4.08
CA ILE A 83 3.19 -8.40 -5.23
C ILE A 83 3.14 -9.33 -6.46
N CYS A 84 3.20 -8.75 -7.68
CA CYS A 84 3.02 -9.40 -9.00
C CYS A 84 3.74 -10.73 -9.23
N GLN A 85 5.04 -10.79 -8.89
CA GLN A 85 5.90 -11.93 -9.21
C GLN A 85 5.49 -13.18 -8.41
N CYS A 86 5.22 -13.02 -7.11
CA CYS A 86 4.75 -14.07 -6.22
C CYS A 86 3.35 -14.56 -6.61
N GLY A 87 2.51 -13.66 -7.14
CA GLY A 87 1.14 -14.01 -7.42
C GLY A 87 0.96 -15.07 -8.53
N ARG A 88 1.89 -15.22 -9.50
CA ARG A 88 1.79 -16.33 -10.49
C ARG A 88 1.96 -17.69 -9.81
N SER A 89 2.99 -17.83 -9.00
CA SER A 89 3.26 -19.05 -8.22
C SER A 89 2.12 -19.34 -7.25
N CYS A 90 1.61 -18.32 -6.55
CA CYS A 90 0.43 -18.46 -5.68
C CYS A 90 -0.79 -18.95 -6.46
N CYS A 91 -1.12 -18.36 -7.60
CA CYS A 91 -2.26 -18.83 -8.41
C CYS A 91 -2.10 -20.28 -8.87
N GLN A 92 -0.89 -20.70 -9.23
CA GLN A 92 -0.65 -22.08 -9.64
C GLN A 92 -0.86 -23.06 -8.49
N SER A 93 -0.47 -22.68 -7.26
CA SER A 93 -0.75 -23.45 -6.04
C SER A 93 -2.23 -23.44 -5.66
N SER A 94 -2.91 -22.30 -5.73
CA SER A 94 -4.35 -22.16 -5.43
C SER A 94 -5.23 -22.93 -6.41
N ARG A 95 -4.81 -23.03 -7.68
CA ARG A 95 -5.55 -23.76 -8.72
C ARG A 95 -5.66 -25.25 -8.43
N LYS A 96 -4.66 -25.85 -7.76
CA LYS A 96 -4.69 -27.26 -7.34
C LYS A 96 -5.84 -27.57 -6.37
N HIS A 97 -6.30 -26.56 -5.62
CA HIS A 97 -7.30 -26.70 -4.56
C HIS A 97 -8.57 -25.85 -4.82
N LEU A 98 -8.72 -25.28 -6.02
CA LEU A 98 -9.82 -24.39 -6.40
C LEU A 98 -10.07 -23.24 -5.41
N THR A 99 -9.03 -22.78 -4.73
CA THR A 99 -9.15 -21.72 -3.72
C THR A 99 -9.37 -20.37 -4.42
N PRO A 100 -10.43 -19.61 -4.07
CA PRO A 100 -10.62 -18.26 -4.60
C PRO A 100 -9.49 -17.35 -4.12
N THR A 101 -9.00 -16.47 -4.99
CA THR A 101 -7.91 -15.54 -4.66
C THR A 101 -8.30 -14.12 -5.05
N VAL A 102 -8.02 -13.16 -4.15
CA VAL A 102 -8.05 -11.71 -4.44
C VAL A 102 -6.60 -11.26 -4.58
N ARG A 103 -6.29 -10.51 -5.63
CA ARG A 103 -4.91 -10.19 -6.02
C ARG A 103 -4.76 -8.73 -6.36
N GLU A 104 -4.26 -7.95 -5.40
CA GLU A 104 -3.84 -6.57 -5.61
C GLU A 104 -2.41 -6.53 -6.14
N LEU A 105 -2.27 -6.75 -7.45
CA LEU A 105 -0.98 -6.77 -8.12
C LEU A 105 -0.52 -5.34 -8.41
N GLY A 106 0.79 -5.08 -8.31
CA GLY A 106 1.39 -3.81 -8.72
C GLY A 106 1.05 -3.43 -10.16
N GLY A 107 0.88 -2.13 -10.41
CA GLY A 107 0.51 -1.59 -11.72
C GLY A 107 1.58 -0.69 -12.33
N GLN A 108 1.52 -0.54 -13.66
CA GLN A 108 2.21 0.54 -14.36
C GLN A 108 1.19 1.66 -14.56
N CYS A 109 1.04 2.56 -13.58
CA CYS A 109 0.00 3.57 -13.64
C CYS A 109 0.38 4.70 -14.62
N PRO A 110 -0.40 4.93 -15.69
CA PRO A 110 -0.19 6.04 -16.60
C PRO A 110 -0.78 7.35 -16.04
N ALA A 111 -0.13 8.48 -16.33
CA ALA A 111 -0.73 9.80 -16.19
C ALA A 111 -0.93 10.45 -17.57
N ILE A 112 -2.16 10.76 -17.95
CA ILE A 112 -2.47 11.39 -19.25
C ILE A 112 -2.79 12.87 -19.01
N VAL A 113 -2.01 13.76 -19.63
CA VAL A 113 -2.15 15.21 -19.50
C VAL A 113 -2.64 15.80 -20.81
N THR A 114 -3.85 16.36 -20.81
CA THR A 114 -4.48 16.96 -21.99
C THR A 114 -4.11 18.43 -22.13
N LYS A 115 -4.38 19.02 -23.31
CA LYS A 115 -4.09 20.43 -23.59
C LYS A 115 -4.80 21.42 -22.64
N THR A 116 -5.96 21.05 -22.12
CA THR A 116 -6.80 21.90 -21.26
C THR A 116 -6.51 21.73 -19.77
N THR A 117 -5.61 20.80 -19.41
CA THR A 117 -5.27 20.52 -18.01
C THR A 117 -4.45 21.67 -17.42
N ASP A 118 -4.70 22.00 -16.16
CA ASP A 118 -3.80 22.89 -15.42
C ASP A 118 -2.45 22.18 -15.20
N ILE A 119 -1.41 22.75 -15.80
CA ILE A 119 -0.07 22.18 -15.81
C ILE A 119 0.61 22.30 -14.44
N GLU A 120 0.26 23.32 -13.64
CA GLU A 120 0.82 23.48 -12.31
C GLU A 120 0.35 22.37 -11.38
N ASP A 121 -0.96 22.16 -11.32
CA ASP A 121 -1.56 21.11 -10.49
C ASP A 121 -1.17 19.72 -10.98
N ALA A 122 -1.19 19.50 -12.30
CA ALA A 122 -0.76 18.22 -12.87
C ALA A 122 0.70 17.91 -12.51
N ALA A 123 1.61 18.89 -12.63
CA ALA A 123 3.01 18.70 -12.28
C ALA A 123 3.21 18.45 -10.78
N LYS A 124 2.55 19.21 -9.90
CA LYS A 124 2.63 19.05 -8.44
C LYS A 124 2.14 17.66 -8.03
N ASN A 125 0.99 17.23 -8.54
CA ASN A 125 0.37 15.96 -8.19
C ASN A 125 1.18 14.76 -8.70
N ILE A 126 1.65 14.79 -9.95
CA ILE A 126 2.48 13.71 -10.51
C ILE A 126 3.80 13.59 -9.73
N ALA A 127 4.46 14.72 -9.45
CA ALA A 127 5.70 14.73 -8.70
C ALA A 127 5.50 14.23 -7.26
N CYS A 128 4.41 14.64 -6.58
CA CYS A 128 4.08 14.22 -5.23
C CYS A 128 3.86 12.70 -5.15
N VAL A 129 3.02 12.14 -6.02
CA VAL A 129 2.75 10.69 -6.06
C VAL A 129 4.03 9.89 -6.35
N LYS A 130 4.90 10.41 -7.23
CA LYS A 130 6.17 9.75 -7.52
C LYS A 130 7.18 9.83 -6.37
N TYR A 131 7.14 10.89 -5.59
CA TYR A 131 8.06 11.13 -4.48
C TYR A 131 7.64 10.43 -3.19
N LEU A 132 6.33 10.17 -3.02
CA LEU A 132 5.81 9.31 -1.94
C LEU A 132 6.53 7.95 -1.96
N THR A 133 7.08 7.58 -0.81
CA THR A 133 7.89 6.35 -0.59
C THR A 133 8.95 6.06 -1.68
N TRP A 134 9.55 7.11 -2.26
CA TRP A 134 10.49 6.96 -3.40
C TRP A 134 9.87 6.18 -4.59
N GLY A 135 8.57 6.32 -4.79
CA GLY A 135 7.82 5.66 -5.86
C GLY A 135 7.53 4.19 -5.60
N GLN A 136 7.79 3.67 -4.40
CA GLN A 136 7.50 2.29 -4.01
C GLN A 136 6.04 2.13 -3.56
N ILE A 137 5.11 2.53 -4.44
CA ILE A 137 3.66 2.37 -4.27
C ILE A 137 3.10 1.73 -5.53
N CYS A 138 2.19 0.78 -5.38
CA CYS A 138 1.54 0.08 -6.51
C CYS A 138 0.77 1.02 -7.45
N LEU A 139 0.34 2.18 -6.94
CA LEU A 139 -0.36 3.27 -7.64
C LEU A 139 0.58 4.41 -8.07
N SER A 140 1.90 4.26 -7.92
CA SER A 140 2.84 5.29 -8.34
C SER A 140 2.74 5.53 -9.84
N VAL A 141 2.84 6.80 -10.27
CA VAL A 141 2.93 7.13 -11.70
C VAL A 141 4.23 6.56 -12.27
N SER A 142 4.11 5.63 -13.22
CA SER A 142 5.27 4.98 -13.84
C SER A 142 5.66 5.66 -15.15
N HIS A 143 4.68 6.13 -15.91
CA HIS A 143 4.86 6.81 -17.18
C HIS A 143 3.76 7.85 -17.37
N PHE A 144 4.03 8.85 -18.20
CA PHE A 144 3.03 9.87 -18.52
C PHE A 144 2.99 10.15 -20.02
N SER A 145 1.82 10.54 -20.51
CA SER A 145 1.58 10.95 -21.89
C SER A 145 0.98 12.34 -21.87
N ALA A 146 1.67 13.31 -22.45
CA ALA A 146 1.24 14.70 -22.49
C ALA A 146 0.97 15.14 -23.93
N HIS A 147 -0.01 16.03 -24.11
CA HIS A 147 -0.23 16.65 -25.41
C HIS A 147 1.03 17.43 -25.85
N PRO A 148 1.46 17.36 -27.13
CA PRO A 148 2.72 17.96 -27.58
C PRO A 148 2.87 19.45 -27.24
N SER A 149 1.77 20.21 -27.25
CA SER A 149 1.79 21.65 -26.93
C SER A 149 2.09 21.97 -25.46
N VAL A 150 1.86 21.03 -24.53
CA VAL A 150 2.05 21.24 -23.09
C VAL A 150 3.20 20.43 -22.51
N GLN A 151 3.75 19.48 -23.27
CA GLN A 151 4.80 18.56 -22.83
C GLN A 151 6.02 19.28 -22.25
N LYS A 152 6.53 20.30 -22.94
CA LYS A 152 7.73 21.04 -22.50
C LYS A 152 7.48 21.74 -21.16
N LYS A 153 6.36 22.45 -21.04
CA LYS A 153 5.95 23.16 -19.81
C LYS A 153 5.76 22.18 -18.65
N LEU A 154 5.18 21.01 -18.90
CA LEU A 154 4.97 19.98 -17.89
C LEU A 154 6.31 19.47 -17.33
N ILE A 155 7.30 19.18 -18.19
CA ILE A 155 8.62 18.69 -17.77
C ILE A 155 9.35 19.72 -16.91
N GLU A 156 9.31 21.00 -17.32
CA GLU A 156 9.91 22.10 -16.56
C GLU A 156 9.31 22.22 -15.15
N ARG A 157 7.97 22.17 -15.04
CA ARG A 157 7.27 22.27 -13.76
C ARG A 157 7.45 21.03 -12.89
N MET A 158 7.46 19.83 -13.47
CA MET A 158 7.76 18.61 -12.72
C MET A 158 9.17 18.64 -12.12
N THR A 159 10.15 19.10 -12.89
CA THR A 159 11.55 19.23 -12.42
C THR A 159 11.65 20.21 -11.26
N PHE A 160 10.93 21.32 -11.33
CA PHE A 160 10.82 22.28 -10.24
C PHE A 160 10.29 21.62 -8.96
N TYR A 161 9.17 20.89 -9.03
CA TYR A 161 8.58 20.24 -7.86
C TYR A 161 9.45 19.10 -7.29
N PHE A 162 10.13 18.33 -8.14
CA PHE A 162 11.09 17.33 -7.65
C PHE A 162 12.24 17.96 -6.86
N ASN A 163 12.77 19.09 -7.33
CA ASN A 163 13.82 19.82 -6.60
C ASN A 163 13.28 20.44 -5.30
N GLU A 164 12.08 21.00 -5.31
CA GLU A 164 11.40 21.49 -4.10
C GLU A 164 11.25 20.38 -3.05
N PHE A 165 10.75 19.20 -3.44
CA PHE A 165 10.56 18.08 -2.50
C PHE A 165 11.89 17.51 -1.98
N ASN A 166 12.94 17.52 -2.80
CA ASN A 166 14.30 17.15 -2.37
C ASN A 166 14.85 18.14 -1.34
N ASN A 167 14.62 19.44 -1.52
CA ASN A 167 15.19 20.49 -0.67
C ASN A 167 14.42 20.65 0.65
N LYS A 168 13.09 20.59 0.62
CA LYS A 168 12.24 20.82 1.80
C LYS A 168 12.06 19.58 2.68
N GLY A 169 12.28 18.37 2.17
CA GLY A 169 12.06 17.11 2.91
C GLY A 169 10.59 16.78 3.17
N ASP A 170 9.69 17.76 3.06
CA ASP A 170 8.25 17.63 3.26
C ASP A 170 7.45 17.67 1.96
N LEU A 171 6.48 16.77 1.88
CA LEU A 171 5.59 16.54 0.73
C LEU A 171 4.32 17.40 0.77
N ILE A 172 4.14 18.18 1.83
CA ILE A 172 2.88 18.84 2.16
C ILE A 172 3.17 20.29 2.50
N ALA A 173 2.95 21.15 1.51
CA ALA A 173 2.63 22.56 1.70
C ALA A 173 1.31 22.83 1.00
#